data_AF-A0AAV7K4L5-F1
#
_entry.id   AF-A0AAV7K4L5-F1
#
_cell.length_a   1.000
_cell.length_b   1.000
_cell.length_c   1.000
_cell.angle_alpha   90.00
_cell.angle_beta   90.00
_cell.angle_gamma   90.00
#
_symmetry.space_group_name_H-M   'P 1'
#
loop_
_entity.id
_entity.type
_entity.pdbx_description
1 polymer ?
#
loop_
_entity_poly.entity_id
_entity_poly.type
_entity_poly.pdbx_seq_one_letter_code
_entity_poly.pdbx_strand_id
1 'polypeptide(L)'
;MLKNGRELPQCVVCFMLLSDQSMKPSLLKRHLSRCHPELVDKDATFFKRMEIGVKRVRLDKSSHVNQINQAILRASYMVALRIAQEKAPHTIAEFYSTRCI
;
A
#
# COMPACT_ATOMS: atom_id res chain seq x y z
N MET A 1 -0.36 8.86 -0.65
CA MET A 1 0.09 7.69 0.14
C MET A 1 0.59 8.19 1.48
N LEU A 2 0.13 7.64 2.60
CA LEU A 2 0.53 8.15 3.91
C LEU A 2 1.91 7.59 4.31
N LYS A 3 2.85 8.48 4.64
CA LYS A 3 4.10 8.14 5.34
C LYS A 3 4.20 9.03 6.57
N ASN A 4 4.30 8.43 7.75
CA ASN A 4 4.36 9.13 9.04
C ASN A 4 3.21 10.14 9.22
N GLY A 5 1.98 9.76 8.85
CA GLY A 5 0.79 10.62 8.95
C GLY A 5 0.69 11.73 7.88
N ARG A 6 1.65 11.85 6.96
CA ARG A 6 1.63 12.84 5.88
C ARG A 6 1.39 12.19 4.52
N GLU A 7 0.54 12.80 3.71
CA GLU A 7 0.34 12.36 2.34
C GLU A 7 1.53 12.76 1.46
N LEU A 8 2.23 11.76 0.95
CA LEU A 8 3.29 11.93 -0.03
C LEU A 8 2.80 11.62 -1.44
N PRO A 9 3.30 12.37 -2.45
CA PRO A 9 3.07 12.06 -3.84
C PRO A 9 3.69 10.71 -4.20
N GLN A 10 3.04 10.00 -5.10
CA GLN A 10 3.50 8.70 -5.60
C GLN A 10 3.59 8.75 -7.12
N CYS A 11 4.68 8.23 -7.68
CA CYS A 11 4.79 8.07 -9.13
C CYS A 11 3.76 7.03 -9.63
N VAL A 12 2.98 7.36 -10.66
CA VAL A 12 1.98 6.45 -11.23
C VAL A 12 2.59 5.34 -12.09
N VAL A 13 3.86 5.47 -12.47
CA VAL A 13 4.58 4.52 -13.32
C VAL A 13 5.32 3.47 -12.48
N CYS A 14 6.16 3.91 -11.54
CA CYS A 14 6.98 3.02 -10.71
C CYS A 14 6.49 2.87 -9.26
N PHE A 15 5.39 3.52 -8.87
CA PHE A 15 4.82 3.47 -7.52
C PHE A 15 5.74 3.94 -6.37
N MET A 16 6.89 4.53 -6.68
CA MET A 16 7.77 5.10 -5.66
C MET A 16 7.11 6.29 -4.97
N LEU A 17 7.23 6.35 -3.65
CA LEU A 17 6.89 7.53 -2.86
C LEU A 17 7.94 8.60 -3.12
N LEU A 18 7.47 9.78 -3.50
CA LEU A 18 8.29 10.93 -3.79
C LEU A 18 8.22 11.92 -2.63
N SER A 19 9.21 12.81 -2.53
CA SER A 19 9.13 13.94 -1.62
C SER A 19 8.00 14.90 -2.04
N ASP A 20 7.47 15.67 -1.11
CA ASP A 20 6.57 16.80 -1.36
C ASP A 20 7.13 17.75 -2.44
N GLN A 21 8.45 18.01 -2.37
CA GLN A 21 9.15 18.86 -3.33
C GLN A 21 9.12 18.30 -4.76
N SER A 22 8.98 16.98 -4.92
CA SER A 22 8.94 16.34 -6.24
C SER A 22 7.73 16.74 -7.08
N MET A 23 6.72 17.40 -6.51
CA MET A 23 5.61 18.00 -7.26
C MET A 23 6.01 19.28 -8.01
N LYS A 24 7.16 19.89 -7.69
CA LYS A 24 7.70 21.01 -8.47
C LYS A 24 8.04 20.53 -9.89
N PRO A 25 7.66 21.26 -10.96
CA PRO A 25 7.85 20.81 -12.34
C PRO A 25 9.29 20.39 -12.68
N SER A 26 10.29 21.13 -12.20
CA SER A 26 11.71 20.82 -12.42
C SER A 26 12.12 19.48 -11.79
N LEU A 27 11.62 19.19 -10.60
CA LEU A 27 11.94 17.97 -9.86
C LEU A 27 11.17 16.76 -10.39
N LEU A 28 9.92 16.96 -10.80
CA LEU A 28 9.12 15.94 -11.47
C LEU A 28 9.74 15.57 -12.83
N LYS A 29 10.13 16.57 -13.64
CA LYS A 29 10.80 16.35 -14.92
C LYS A 29 12.11 15.59 -14.74
N ARG A 30 12.93 15.96 -13.74
CA ARG A 30 14.16 15.24 -13.41
C ARG A 30 13.89 13.78 -13.02
N HIS A 31 12.85 13.52 -12.23
CA HIS A 31 12.45 12.15 -11.88
C HIS A 31 12.10 11.35 -13.14
N LEU A 32 11.26 11.91 -14.02
CA LEU A 32 10.89 11.28 -15.29
C LEU A 32 12.12 11.04 -16.16
N SER A 33 12.98 12.03 -16.39
CA SER A 33 14.18 11.85 -17.22
C SER A 33 15.15 10.80 -16.69
N ARG A 34 15.24 10.61 -15.37
CA ARG A 34 16.14 9.61 -14.77
C ARG A 34 15.54 8.21 -14.71
N CYS A 35 14.27 8.11 -14.34
CA CYS A 35 13.61 6.82 -14.07
C CYS A 35 12.79 6.29 -15.26
N HIS A 36 12.29 7.21 -16.11
CA HIS A 36 11.35 6.96 -17.20
C HIS A 36 11.66 7.86 -18.42
N PRO A 37 12.89 7.81 -18.98
CA PRO A 37 13.32 8.69 -20.07
C PRO A 37 12.38 8.65 -21.28
N GLU A 38 11.77 7.48 -21.54
CA GLU A 38 10.80 7.25 -22.61
C GLU A 38 9.45 7.97 -22.44
N LEU A 39 9.17 8.46 -21.23
CA LEU A 39 7.91 9.12 -20.88
C LEU A 39 8.02 10.64 -20.71
N VAL A 40 9.21 11.22 -20.89
CA VAL A 40 9.46 12.65 -20.64
C VAL A 40 8.61 13.56 -21.52
N ASP A 41 8.37 13.17 -22.77
CA ASP A 41 7.61 13.96 -23.75
C ASP A 41 6.13 13.59 -23.82
N LYS A 42 5.67 12.68 -22.94
CA LYS A 42 4.25 12.32 -22.87
C LYS A 42 3.45 13.45 -22.23
N ASP A 43 2.24 13.65 -22.74
CA ASP A 43 1.35 14.69 -22.23
C ASP A 43 0.72 14.33 -20.87
N ALA A 44 0.14 15.32 -20.20
CA ALA A 44 -0.55 15.09 -18.94
C ALA A 44 -1.73 14.12 -19.08
N THR A 45 -2.35 14.04 -20.26
CA THR A 45 -3.48 13.14 -20.54
C THR A 45 -3.06 11.67 -20.41
N PHE A 46 -1.87 11.32 -20.90
CA PHE A 46 -1.29 9.99 -20.74
C PHE A 46 -1.21 9.59 -19.26
N PHE A 47 -0.62 10.45 -18.43
CA PHE A 47 -0.47 10.18 -17.00
C PHE A 47 -1.82 10.16 -16.25
N LYS A 48 -2.79 11.00 -16.63
CA LYS A 48 -4.16 10.98 -16.09
C LYS A 48 -4.85 9.64 -16.34
N ARG A 49 -4.73 9.07 -17.55
CA ARG A 49 -5.30 7.75 -17.85
C ARG A 49 -4.70 6.66 -16.97
N MET A 50 -3.38 6.70 -16.76
CA MET A 50 -2.68 5.76 -15.89
C MET A 50 -3.11 5.92 -14.43
N GLU A 51 -3.24 7.16 -13.95
CA GLU A 51 -3.72 7.48 -12.61
C GLU A 51 -5.11 6.89 -12.34
N ILE A 52 -6.05 6.99 -13.31
CA ILE A 52 -7.40 6.41 -13.18
C ILE A 52 -7.32 4.89 -12.98
N GLY A 53 -6.50 4.19 -13.77
CA GLY A 53 -6.31 2.75 -13.61
C GLY A 53 -5.77 2.39 -12.23
N VAL A 54 -4.77 3.13 -11.77
CA VAL A 54 -4.17 2.95 -10.46
C VAL A 54 -5.17 3.22 -9.33
N LYS A 55 -5.98 4.28 -9.42
CA LYS A 55 -7.05 4.57 -8.44
C LYS A 55 -8.10 3.46 -8.40
N ARG A 56 -8.49 2.91 -9.55
CA ARG A 56 -9.45 1.80 -9.62
C ARG A 56 -8.95 0.56 -8.87
N VAL A 57 -7.69 0.17 -9.10
CA VAL A 57 -7.08 -0.97 -8.38
C VAL A 57 -7.03 -0.72 -6.87
N ARG A 58 -6.71 0.52 -6.43
CA ARG A 58 -6.66 0.84 -5.00
C ARG A 58 -8.03 0.83 -4.32
N LEU A 59 -9.06 1.28 -5.04
CA LEU A 59 -10.43 1.32 -4.53
C LEU A 59 -11.13 -0.04 -4.61
N ASP A 60 -10.54 -1.00 -5.31
CA ASP A 60 -11.04 -2.36 -5.39
C ASP A 60 -10.87 -3.09 -4.04
N LYS A 61 -11.88 -2.91 -3.19
CA LYS A 61 -12.04 -3.62 -1.91
C LYS A 61 -12.24 -5.14 -2.11
N SER A 62 -12.60 -5.57 -3.31
CA SER A 62 -12.72 -6.99 -3.68
C SER A 62 -11.43 -7.59 -4.22
N SER A 63 -10.31 -6.84 -4.23
CA SER A 63 -9.03 -7.42 -4.65
C SER A 63 -8.69 -8.66 -3.82
N HIS A 64 -8.10 -9.67 -4.47
CA HIS A 64 -7.72 -10.93 -3.83
C HIS A 64 -6.85 -10.71 -2.59
N VAL A 65 -5.97 -9.70 -2.63
CA VAL A 65 -5.13 -9.29 -1.50
C VAL A 65 -5.97 -8.77 -0.32
N ASN A 66 -6.99 -7.95 -0.58
CA ASN A 66 -7.90 -7.49 0.47
C ASN A 66 -8.70 -8.64 1.10
N GLN A 67 -9.14 -9.60 0.29
CA GLN A 67 -9.84 -10.79 0.79
C GLN A 67 -8.95 -11.65 1.70
N ILE A 68 -7.69 -11.89 1.29
CA ILE A 68 -6.70 -12.60 2.11
C ILE A 68 -6.45 -11.85 3.42
N ASN A 69 -6.21 -10.54 3.36
CA ASN A 69 -5.96 -9.74 4.56
C ASN A 69 -7.14 -9.76 5.54
N GLN A 70 -8.37 -9.72 5.03
CA GLN A 70 -9.56 -9.87 5.87
C GLN A 70 -9.66 -11.26 6.50
N ALA A 71 -9.32 -12.31 5.76
CA ALA A 71 -9.31 -13.68 6.28
C ALA A 71 -8.25 -13.84 7.39
N ILE A 72 -7.04 -13.34 7.18
CA ILE A 72 -5.95 -13.35 8.17
C ILE A 72 -6.35 -12.58 9.43
N LEU A 73 -6.94 -11.39 9.27
CA LEU A 73 -7.39 -10.57 10.40
C LEU A 73 -8.47 -11.30 11.22
N ARG A 74 -9.43 -11.93 10.55
CA ARG A 74 -10.47 -12.74 11.21
C ARG A 74 -9.87 -13.93 11.95
N ALA A 75 -8.95 -14.66 11.32
CA ALA A 75 -8.27 -15.79 11.96
C ALA A 75 -7.49 -15.34 13.21
N SER A 76 -6.71 -14.27 13.10
CA SER A 76 -5.95 -13.69 14.21
C SER A 76 -6.86 -13.27 15.37
N TYR A 77 -7.99 -12.62 15.05
CA TYR A 77 -9.00 -12.24 16.04
C TYR A 77 -9.62 -13.45 16.74
N MET A 78 -9.97 -14.51 16.00
CA MET A 78 -10.53 -15.74 16.58
C MET A 78 -9.55 -16.42 17.54
N VAL A 79 -8.27 -16.47 17.18
CA VAL A 79 -7.20 -17.01 18.05
C VAL A 79 -7.08 -16.19 19.33
N ALA A 80 -7.00 -14.85 19.21
CA ALA A 80 -6.92 -13.96 20.37
C ALA A 80 -8.14 -14.08 21.30
N LEU A 81 -9.35 -14.16 20.73
CA LEU A 81 -10.58 -14.35 21.47
C LEU A 81 -10.57 -15.67 22.26
N ARG A 82 -10.10 -16.76 21.63
CA ARG A 82 -10.04 -18.07 22.28
C ARG A 82 -9.07 -18.08 23.46
N ILE A 83 -7.89 -17.49 23.28
CA ILE A 83 -6.88 -17.31 24.33
C ILE A 83 -7.47 -16.54 25.52
N ALA A 84 -8.18 -15.44 25.25
CA ALA A 84 -8.79 -14.62 26.28
C ALA A 84 -9.90 -15.37 27.05
N GLN A 85 -10.71 -16.17 26.35
CA GLN A 85 -11.76 -17.00 26.96
C GLN A 85 -11.18 -18.11 27.83
N GLU A 86 -10.09 -18.75 27.40
CA GLU A 86 -9.43 -19.84 28.14
C GLU A 86 -8.57 -19.33 29.30
N LYS A 87 -8.41 -18.00 29.46
CA LYS A 87 -7.46 -17.38 30.40
C LYS A 87 -6.06 -17.98 30.27
N ALA A 88 -5.68 -18.37 29.05
CA ALA A 88 -4.44 -19.07 28.81
C ALA A 88 -3.25 -18.16 29.18
N PRO A 89 -2.20 -18.68 29.85
CA PRO A 89 -1.01 -17.91 30.16
C PRO A 89 -0.36 -17.38 28.87
N HIS A 90 0.22 -16.18 28.95
CA HIS A 90 0.75 -15.43 27.78
C HIS A 90 1.67 -16.25 26.86
N THR A 91 2.41 -17.21 27.44
CA THR A 91 3.36 -18.09 26.74
C THR A 91 2.70 -18.99 25.70
N ILE A 92 1.43 -19.40 25.91
CA ILE A 92 0.66 -20.19 24.94
C ILE A 92 0.07 -19.28 23.85
N ALA A 93 -0.26 -18.04 24.19
CA ALA A 93 -0.77 -17.05 23.25
C ALA A 93 0.26 -16.71 22.14
N GLU A 94 1.52 -16.54 22.54
CA GLU A 94 2.64 -16.29 21.61
C GLU A 94 2.89 -17.47 20.67
N PHE A 95 2.73 -18.71 21.18
CA PHE A 95 2.88 -19.93 20.37
C PHE A 95 1.82 -20.03 19.26
N TYR A 96 0.55 -19.74 19.57
CA TYR A 96 -0.51 -19.75 18.56
C TYR A 96 -0.42 -18.59 17.58
N SER A 97 -0.03 -17.38 18.05
CA SER A 97 0.12 -16.21 17.17
C SER A 97 1.27 -16.36 16.18
N THR A 98 2.37 -17.01 16.57
CA THR A 98 3.55 -17.22 15.69
C THR A 98 3.28 -18.23 14.57
N ARG A 99 2.28 -19.10 14.74
CA ARG A 99 2.00 -20.23 13.84
C ARG A 99 0.88 -19.97 12.84
N CYS A 100 0.17 -18.85 12.98
CA CYS A 100 -0.86 -18.39 12.04
C CYS A 100 -0.36 -17.35 11.02
N ILE A 101 0.87 -16.87 11.16
CA ILE A 101 1.57 -15.96 10.23
C ILE A 101 2.49 -16.80 9.34
#